data_AF-N0BNS2-F1
#
_entry.id   AF-N0BNS2-F1
#
_cell.length_a   1.000
_cell.length_b   1.000
_cell.length_c   1.000
_cell.angle_alpha   90.00
_cell.angle_beta   90.00
_cell.angle_gamma   90.00
#
_symmetry.space_group_name_H-M   'P 1'
#
loop_
_entity.id
_entity.type
_entity.pdbx_description
1 polymer ?
#
loop_
_entity_poly.entity_id
_entity_poly.type
_entity_poly.pdbx_seq_one_letter_code
_entity_poly.pdbx_strand_id
1 'polypeptide(L)'
;MKFRIVKIELKDDDFVRVWMKKEVKSATVMPENILSDPMKIIELGKQVSTAYLKAMEEVMEYDAIITIDYTEYNEMDLKVGDVVEIEIKHSEKS
;
A
#
# COMPACT_ATOMS: atom_id res chain seq x y z
N MET A 1 -8.65 -7.49 -10.12
CA MET A 1 -7.58 -6.45 -10.21
C MET A 1 -6.57 -6.71 -9.11
N LYS A 2 -5.25 -6.66 -9.38
CA LYS A 2 -4.24 -6.97 -8.36
C LYS A 2 -3.72 -5.72 -7.64
N PHE A 3 -3.63 -5.81 -6.33
CA PHE A 3 -3.09 -4.78 -5.48
C PHE A 3 -2.12 -5.39 -4.45
N ARG A 4 -1.09 -4.63 -4.07
CA ARG A 4 -0.21 -4.97 -2.97
C ARG A 4 -0.64 -4.20 -1.73
N ILE A 5 -0.81 -4.89 -0.61
CA ILE A 5 -1.06 -4.27 0.68
C ILE A 5 0.21 -3.54 1.11
N VAL A 6 0.08 -2.24 1.36
CA VAL A 6 1.21 -1.39 1.76
C VAL A 6 1.11 -0.90 3.19
N LYS A 7 -0.10 -0.88 3.74
CA LYS A 7 -0.35 -0.47 5.12
C LYS A 7 -1.65 -1.09 5.64
N ILE A 8 -1.65 -1.45 6.91
CA ILE A 8 -2.81 -1.93 7.66
C ILE A 8 -2.84 -1.16 8.98
N GLU A 9 -4.01 -0.68 9.38
CA GLU A 9 -4.23 0.00 10.66
C GLU A 9 -5.57 -0.45 11.22
N LEU A 10 -5.57 -0.71 12.52
CA LEU A 10 -6.78 -0.84 13.29
C LEU A 10 -7.44 0.54 13.39
N LYS A 11 -8.67 0.67 12.90
CA LYS A 11 -9.41 1.93 12.94
C LYS A 11 -10.14 2.07 14.27
N ASP A 12 -10.77 0.98 14.71
CA ASP A 12 -11.50 0.79 15.94
C ASP A 12 -11.51 -0.73 16.26
N ASP A 13 -12.16 -1.15 17.35
CA ASP A 13 -12.11 -2.55 17.80
C ASP A 13 -12.73 -3.54 16.79
N ASP A 14 -13.57 -3.04 15.88
CA ASP A 14 -14.36 -3.86 14.96
C ASP A 14 -13.85 -3.78 13.51
N PHE A 15 -13.11 -2.73 13.13
CA PHE A 15 -12.73 -2.48 11.74
C PHE A 15 -11.24 -2.24 11.53
N VAL A 16 -10.74 -2.85 10.45
CA VAL A 16 -9.38 -2.67 9.94
C VAL A 16 -9.44 -1.92 8.62
N ARG A 17 -8.56 -0.93 8.48
CA ARG A 17 -8.32 -0.28 7.19
C ARG A 17 -7.11 -0.90 6.52
N VAL A 18 -7.26 -1.19 5.23
CA VAL A 18 -6.21 -1.75 4.41
C VAL A 18 -5.97 -0.80 3.25
N TRP A 19 -4.74 -0.30 3.16
CA TRP A 19 -4.29 0.58 2.09
C TRP A 19 -3.45 -0.21 1.12
N MET A 20 -3.71 0.01 -0.17
CA MET A 20 -3.18 -0.84 -1.21
C MET A 20 -2.72 -0.02 -2.41
N LYS A 21 -1.70 -0.52 -3.10
CA LYS A 21 -1.22 0.01 -4.37
C LYS A 21 -1.50 -0.96 -5.49
N LYS A 22 -1.95 -0.46 -6.63
CA LYS A 22 -2.25 -1.28 -7.79
C LYS A 22 -0.94 -1.87 -8.31
N GLU A 23 -0.93 -3.16 -8.57
CA GLU A 23 0.19 -3.80 -9.27
C GLU A 23 0.15 -3.35 -10.73
N VAL A 24 0.86 -2.27 -11.03
CA VAL A 24 1.08 -1.81 -12.40
C VAL A 24 2.26 -2.61 -12.94
N LYS A 25 2.05 -3.36 -14.03
CA LYS A 25 3.13 -4.02 -14.80
C LYS A 25 4.00 -2.99 -15.57
N SER A 26 4.38 -1.89 -14.93
CA SER A 26 5.33 -0.95 -15.50
C SER A 26 6.72 -1.35 -15.03
N ALA A 27 7.58 -1.74 -15.98
CA ALA A 27 8.99 -1.98 -15.77
C ALA A 27 9.75 -0.67 -15.47
N THR A 28 9.34 0.05 -14.43
CA THR A 28 10.12 1.14 -13.86
C THR A 28 10.99 0.51 -12.79
N VAL A 29 12.17 0.05 -13.22
CA VAL A 29 13.20 -0.56 -12.39
C VAL A 29 13.61 0.44 -11.32
N MET A 30 12.98 0.39 -10.14
CA MET A 30 13.60 0.92 -8.95
C MET A 30 14.73 -0.04 -8.57
N PRO A 31 15.98 0.43 -8.40
CA PRO A 31 17.09 -0.44 -8.03
C PRO A 31 16.76 -1.10 -6.69
N GLU A 32 16.65 -2.43 -6.67
CA GLU A 32 16.30 -3.23 -5.48
C GLU A 32 17.22 -2.91 -4.28
N ASN A 33 18.45 -2.48 -4.55
CA ASN A 33 19.46 -2.08 -3.57
C ASN A 33 19.17 -0.80 -2.78
N ILE A 34 18.18 0.01 -3.15
CA ILE A 34 17.82 1.23 -2.42
C ILE A 34 16.76 0.94 -1.35
N LEU A 35 15.88 -0.05 -1.58
CA LEU A 35 14.83 -0.43 -0.64
C LEU A 35 15.31 -1.36 0.47
N SER A 36 16.43 -2.07 0.26
CA SER A 36 16.96 -3.05 1.21
C SER A 36 17.77 -2.44 2.36
N ASP A 37 18.11 -1.16 2.29
CA ASP A 37 18.98 -0.50 3.26
C ASP A 37 18.47 0.91 3.61
N PRO A 38 17.75 1.07 4.74
CA PRO A 38 17.17 2.35 5.13
C PRO A 38 18.23 3.45 5.34
N MET A 39 19.50 3.08 5.55
CA MET A 39 20.60 4.04 5.67
C MET A 39 20.96 4.71 4.34
N LYS A 40 20.83 3.98 3.21
CA LYS A 40 21.05 4.53 1.86
C LYS A 40 19.93 5.44 1.39
N ILE A 41 18.70 5.17 1.84
CA ILE A 41 17.55 6.07 1.63
C ILE A 41 17.80 7.41 2.33
N ILE A 42 18.34 7.37 3.56
CA ILE A 42 18.68 8.56 4.35
C ILE A 42 19.84 9.34 3.71
N GLU A 43 20.86 8.66 3.16
CA GLU A 43 21.95 9.33 2.44
C GLU A 43 21.49 10.01 1.14
N LEU A 44 20.57 9.38 0.39
CA LEU A 44 19.95 10.00 -0.78
C LEU A 44 19.05 11.19 -0.37
N GLY A 45 18.30 11.06 0.72
CA GLY A 45 17.46 12.12 1.29
C GLY A 45 18.24 13.31 1.86
N LYS A 46 19.53 13.12 2.21
CA LYS A 46 20.41 14.25 2.57
C LYS A 46 20.84 15.07 1.35
N GLN A 47 20.78 14.52 0.14
CA GLN A 47 21.13 15.22 -1.11
C GLN A 47 19.92 15.83 -1.83
N VAL A 48 18.70 15.36 -1.56
CA VAL A 48 17.49 15.78 -2.29
C VAL A 48 16.47 16.39 -1.32
N SER A 49 16.10 17.65 -1.56
CA SER A 49 15.32 18.50 -0.63
C SER A 49 13.99 17.89 -0.18
N THR A 50 13.46 18.37 0.94
CA THR A 50 12.16 18.03 1.54
C THR A 50 10.97 18.04 0.57
N ALA A 51 11.06 18.77 -0.54
CA ALA A 51 10.06 18.76 -1.60
C ALA A 51 10.00 17.42 -2.35
N TYR A 52 11.13 16.72 -2.52
CA TYR A 52 11.18 15.41 -3.15
C TYR A 52 10.65 14.30 -2.25
N LEU A 53 10.91 14.38 -0.94
CA LEU A 53 10.30 13.48 0.04
C LEU A 53 8.77 13.62 0.05
N LYS A 54 8.27 14.86 -0.03
CA LYS A 54 6.83 15.12 -0.12
C LYS A 54 6.24 14.69 -1.46
N ALA A 55 6.97 14.87 -2.56
CA ALA A 55 6.59 14.34 -3.87
C ALA A 55 6.64 12.80 -3.90
N MET A 56 7.52 12.16 -3.13
CA MET A 56 7.52 10.70 -2.93
C MET A 56 6.35 10.25 -2.06
N GLU A 57 5.99 10.98 -1.00
CA GLU A 57 4.76 10.75 -0.23
C GLU A 57 3.50 10.91 -1.11
N GLU A 58 3.47 11.89 -2.01
CA GLU A 58 2.38 12.12 -2.97
C GLU A 58 2.37 11.07 -4.09
N VAL A 59 3.52 10.56 -4.56
CA VAL A 59 3.60 9.37 -5.43
C VAL A 59 3.28 8.08 -4.64
N MET A 60 3.25 8.14 -3.31
CA MET A 60 2.78 7.10 -2.40
C MET A 60 1.29 7.21 -2.05
N GLU A 61 0.55 8.13 -2.68
CA GLU A 61 -0.91 8.18 -2.58
C GLU A 61 -1.50 6.83 -3.00
N TYR A 62 -2.16 6.18 -2.05
CA TYR A 62 -2.63 4.81 -2.18
C TYR A 62 -3.66 4.70 -3.32
N ASP A 63 -3.50 3.71 -4.20
CA ASP A 63 -4.44 3.53 -5.33
C ASP A 63 -5.82 3.04 -4.86
N ALA A 64 -5.89 2.39 -3.69
CA ALA A 64 -7.13 1.90 -3.10
C ALA A 64 -7.06 1.84 -1.58
N ILE A 65 -8.20 2.06 -0.94
CA ILE A 65 -8.41 1.90 0.50
C ILE A 65 -9.71 1.12 0.70
N ILE A 66 -9.66 0.05 1.49
CA ILE A 66 -10.85 -0.67 1.92
C ILE A 66 -10.93 -0.70 3.45
N THR A 67 -12.15 -0.80 3.96
CA THR A 67 -12.41 -1.07 5.38
C THR A 67 -13.07 -2.43 5.45
N ILE A 68 -12.55 -3.31 6.28
CA ILE A 68 -13.00 -4.69 6.47
C ILE A 68 -13.20 -4.96 7.96
N ASP A 69 -14.13 -5.86 8.28
CA ASP A 69 -14.34 -6.30 9.66
C ASP A 69 -13.09 -7.02 10.20
N TYR A 70 -12.79 -6.81 11.48
CA TYR A 70 -11.62 -7.36 12.14
C TYR A 70 -11.61 -8.89 12.12
N THR A 71 -12.78 -9.52 12.27
CA THR A 71 -12.91 -10.97 12.18
C THR A 71 -12.54 -11.48 10.79
N GLU A 72 -13.08 -10.86 9.72
CA GLU A 72 -12.78 -11.23 8.34
C GLU A 72 -11.30 -10.99 8.00
N TYR A 73 -10.73 -9.88 8.48
CA TYR A 73 -9.30 -9.59 8.35
C TYR A 73 -8.42 -10.73 8.93
N ASN A 74 -8.76 -11.22 10.13
CA ASN A 74 -8.02 -12.30 10.78
C ASN A 74 -8.21 -13.64 10.09
N GLU A 75 -9.40 -13.95 9.60
CA GLU A 75 -9.66 -15.18 8.84
C GLU A 75 -8.86 -15.23 7.54
N MET A 76 -8.65 -14.08 6.89
CA MET A 76 -7.85 -13.95 5.68
C MET A 76 -6.33 -13.89 5.92
N ASP A 77 -5.87 -13.76 7.18
CA ASP A 77 -4.46 -13.62 7.59
C ASP A 77 -3.67 -12.57 6.76
N LEU A 78 -4.32 -11.44 6.45
CA LEU A 78 -3.77 -10.42 5.55
C LEU A 78 -2.56 -9.70 6.17
N LYS A 79 -1.46 -9.61 5.40
CA LYS A 79 -0.20 -8.97 5.82
C LYS A 79 0.24 -7.89 4.86
N VAL A 80 1.01 -6.94 5.39
CA VAL A 80 1.72 -5.95 4.56
C VAL A 80 2.68 -6.69 3.63
N GLY A 81 2.61 -6.37 2.34
CA GLY A 81 3.37 -7.04 1.28
C GLY A 81 2.57 -8.06 0.47
N ASP A 82 1.43 -8.54 0.98
CA ASP A 82 0.59 -9.50 0.24
C ASP A 82 0.01 -8.87 -1.03
N VAL A 83 -0.06 -9.67 -2.09
CA VAL A 83 -0.72 -9.30 -3.34
C VAL A 83 -2.11 -9.92 -3.36
N VAL A 84 -3.13 -9.07 -3.26
CA VAL A 84 -4.53 -9.45 -3.24
C VAL A 84 -5.21 -9.15 -4.57
N GLU A 85 -6.19 -9.97 -4.93
CA GLU A 85 -7.05 -9.72 -6.08
C GLU A 85 -8.41 -9.22 -5.61
N ILE A 86 -8.79 -8.04 -6.11
CA ILE A 86 -10.06 -7.40 -5.80
C ILE A 86 -10.96 -7.43 -7.02
N GLU A 87 -12.19 -7.90 -6.82
CA GLU A 87 -13.29 -7.86 -7.77
C GLU A 87 -14.39 -6.92 -7.25
N ILE A 88 -14.77 -5.93 -8.06
CA ILE A 88 -15.85 -5.01 -7.72
C ILE A 88 -17.13 -5.57 -8.32
N LYS A 89 -18.09 -5.95 -7.45
CA LYS A 89 -19.43 -6.38 -7.86
C LYS A 89 -20.39 -5.21 -7.70
N HIS A 90 -21.07 -4.84 -8.78
CA HIS A 90 -22.17 -3.88 -8.71
C HIS A 90 -23.39 -4.58 -8.12
N SER A 91 -23.88 -4.11 -6.98
CA SER A 91 -25.19 -4.53 -6.49
C SER A 91 -26.27 -3.84 -7.33
N GLU A 92 -27.05 -4.61 -8.09
CA GLU A 92 -28.27 -4.08 -8.68
C GLU A 92 -29.19 -3.60 -7.54
N LYS A 93 -29.59 -2.33 -7.57
CA LYS A 93 -30.62 -1.83 -6.65
C LYS A 93 -31.91 -2.58 -6.96
N SER A 94 -32.33 -3.45 -6.04
CA SER A 94 -33.72 -3.94 -5.97
C SER A 94 -34.62 -2.93 -5.29
#